data_AF-D5VJK2-F1
#
_entry.id   AF-D5VJK2-F1
#
_cell.length_a   1.000
_cell.length_b   1.000
_cell.length_c   1.000
_cell.angle_alpha   90.00
_cell.angle_beta   90.00
_cell.angle_gamma   90.00
#
_symmetry.space_group_name_H-M   'P 1'
#
loop_
_entity.id
_entity.type
_entity.pdbx_description
1 polymer ?
#
loop_
_entity_poly.entity_id
_entity_poly.type
_entity_poly.pdbx_seq_one_letter_code
_entity_poly.pdbx_strand_id
1 'polypeptide(L)'
;MSLRAYQQAATRAENPREMEYRLFGQVTRALMEASQAPADDFAKRIDALDWNRKVWSALATDCSLPDNQLPMELRASIISLSLWVSRHSSAVMRKEEEFEPLIEINRIIMQGLAGRADAA
;
A
#
# COMPACT_ATOMS: atom_id res chain seq x y z
N MET A 1 -25.59 30.25 2.92
CA MET A 1 -24.24 29.74 2.59
C MET A 1 -24.37 28.75 1.45
N SER A 2 -23.81 29.06 0.29
CA SER A 2 -24.12 28.39 -0.98
C SER A 2 -23.59 26.94 -1.03
N LEU A 3 -24.40 26.04 -1.60
CA LEU A 3 -24.07 24.63 -1.91
C LEU A 3 -22.73 24.49 -2.67
N ARG A 4 -22.32 25.54 -3.40
CA ARG A 4 -21.04 25.64 -4.11
C ARG A 4 -19.83 25.65 -3.19
N ALA A 5 -19.91 26.23 -1.99
CA ALA A 5 -18.81 26.18 -1.02
C ALA A 5 -18.65 24.76 -0.43
N TYR A 6 -19.75 24.02 -0.27
CA TYR A 6 -19.71 22.62 0.16
C TYR A 6 -19.17 21.70 -0.95
N GLN A 7 -19.56 21.93 -2.22
CA GLN A 7 -19.03 21.22 -3.37
C GLN A 7 -17.54 21.52 -3.62
N GLN A 8 -17.08 22.76 -3.39
CA GLN A 8 -15.65 23.13 -3.45
C GLN A 8 -14.83 22.61 -2.27
N ALA A 9 -15.42 22.46 -1.08
CA ALA A 9 -14.77 21.83 0.06
C ALA A 9 -14.67 20.29 -0.12
N ALA A 10 -15.70 19.66 -0.69
CA ALA A 10 -15.70 18.23 -1.00
C ALA A 10 -14.72 17.85 -2.14
N THR A 11 -14.44 18.76 -3.07
CA THR A 11 -13.38 18.59 -4.10
C THR A 11 -11.97 18.93 -3.61
N ARG A 12 -11.85 19.52 -2.41
CA ARG A 12 -10.55 19.77 -1.73
C ARG A 12 -10.17 18.69 -0.72
N ALA A 13 -11.06 17.72 -0.45
CA ALA A 13 -10.64 16.48 0.18
C ALA A 13 -9.70 15.79 -0.82
N GLU A 14 -8.44 15.57 -0.44
CA GLU A 14 -7.46 14.88 -1.29
C GLU A 14 -8.13 13.66 -1.93
N ASN A 15 -7.97 13.51 -3.25
CA ASN A 15 -8.50 12.36 -3.96
C ASN A 15 -8.01 11.09 -3.24
N PRO A 16 -8.90 10.21 -2.73
CA PRO A 16 -8.50 9.04 -1.93
C PRO A 16 -7.41 8.20 -2.60
N ARG A 17 -7.39 8.16 -3.95
CA ARG A 17 -6.34 7.49 -4.71
C ARG A 17 -4.98 8.17 -4.67
N GLU A 18 -4.93 9.49 -4.66
CA GLU A 18 -3.67 10.22 -4.49
C GLU A 18 -3.10 9.98 -3.08
N MET A 19 -3.97 9.87 -2.06
CA MET A 19 -3.55 9.49 -0.72
C MET A 19 -2.97 8.09 -0.70
N GLU A 20 -3.64 7.10 -1.32
CA GLU A 20 -3.13 5.74 -1.47
C GLU A 20 -1.79 5.72 -2.21
N TYR A 21 -1.67 6.43 -3.33
CA TYR A 21 -0.42 6.51 -4.09
C TYR A 21 0.72 7.09 -3.25
N ARG A 22 0.48 8.18 -2.52
CA ARG A 22 1.48 8.78 -1.62
C ARG A 22 1.88 7.81 -0.52
N LEU A 23 0.92 7.12 0.11
CA LEU A 23 1.19 6.14 1.16
C LEU A 23 2.04 4.99 0.64
N PHE A 24 1.69 4.41 -0.52
CA PHE A 24 2.48 3.37 -1.17
C PHE A 24 3.89 3.87 -1.53
N GLY A 25 4.01 5.11 -2.00
CA GLY A 25 5.32 5.71 -2.29
C GLY A 25 6.22 5.82 -1.05
N GLN A 26 5.66 6.25 0.08
CA GLN A 26 6.42 6.37 1.32
C GLN A 26 6.87 5.01 1.87
N VAL A 27 5.97 4.02 1.91
CA VAL A 27 6.32 2.69 2.43
C VAL A 27 7.28 1.95 1.48
N THR A 28 7.15 2.13 0.17
CA THR A 28 8.11 1.59 -0.82
C THR A 28 9.50 2.16 -0.61
N ARG A 29 9.60 3.46 -0.38
CA ARG A 29 10.88 4.10 -0.05
C ARG A 29 11.46 3.56 1.25
N ALA A 30 10.65 3.38 2.29
CA ALA A 30 11.11 2.79 3.55
C ALA A 30 11.65 1.36 3.37
N LEU A 31 10.98 0.53 2.55
CA LEU A 31 11.48 -0.81 2.20
C LEU A 31 12.82 -0.75 1.44
N MET A 32 12.99 0.18 0.51
CA MET A 32 14.26 0.38 -0.21
C MET A 32 15.39 0.84 0.72
N GLU A 33 15.10 1.74 1.66
CA GLU A 33 16.09 2.18 2.65
C GLU A 33 16.43 1.06 3.65
N ALA A 34 15.47 0.19 3.98
CA ALA A 34 15.68 -0.99 4.81
C ALA A 34 16.45 -2.11 4.09
N SER A 35 16.28 -2.27 2.77
CA SER A 35 17.03 -3.27 1.99
C SER A 35 18.52 -2.93 1.89
N GLN A 36 18.86 -1.64 1.94
CA GLN A 36 20.24 -1.14 1.95
C GLN A 36 20.84 -1.03 3.37
N ALA A 37 20.02 -1.19 4.41
CA ALA A 37 20.48 -1.12 5.78
C ALA A 37 21.32 -2.36 6.17
N PRO A 38 22.29 -2.21 7.07
CA PRO A 38 23.04 -3.35 7.63
C PRO A 38 22.10 -4.45 8.15
N ALA A 39 22.51 -5.72 8.00
CA ALA A 39 21.67 -6.86 8.35
C ALA A 39 21.38 -7.00 9.87
N ASP A 40 22.12 -6.26 10.69
CA ASP A 40 22.01 -6.10 12.15
C ASP A 40 21.27 -4.82 12.58
N ASP A 41 20.92 -3.93 11.65
CA ASP A 41 19.98 -2.83 11.90
C ASP A 41 18.53 -3.37 11.90
N PHE A 42 18.24 -4.17 12.92
CA PHE A 42 16.95 -4.84 13.06
C PHE A 42 15.81 -3.85 13.20
N ALA A 43 16.01 -2.74 13.91
CA ALA A 43 14.96 -1.73 14.11
C ALA A 43 14.48 -1.18 12.78
N LYS A 44 15.39 -0.65 11.96
CA LYS A 44 15.04 -0.08 10.65
C LYS A 44 14.39 -1.10 9.72
N ARG A 45 14.92 -2.32 9.69
CA ARG A 45 14.41 -3.39 8.82
C ARG A 45 13.02 -3.88 9.25
N ILE A 46 12.80 -4.07 10.55
CA ILE A 46 11.51 -4.51 11.10
C ILE A 46 10.47 -3.42 10.94
N ASP A 47 10.80 -2.16 11.22
CA ASP A 47 9.85 -1.04 11.14
C ASP A 47 9.29 -0.88 9.71
N ALA A 48 10.15 -0.97 8.69
CA ALA A 48 9.73 -0.90 7.28
C ALA A 48 8.82 -2.08 6.89
N LEU A 49 9.14 -3.30 7.32
CA LEU A 49 8.34 -4.49 7.04
C LEU A 49 6.99 -4.45 7.77
N ASP A 50 6.97 -4.05 9.04
CA ASP A 50 5.75 -3.91 9.82
C ASP A 50 4.82 -2.82 9.23
N TRP A 51 5.38 -1.68 8.83
CA TRP A 51 4.60 -0.65 8.16
C TRP A 51 3.98 -1.15 6.86
N ASN A 52 4.76 -1.84 6.01
CA ASN A 52 4.25 -2.44 4.78
C ASN A 52 3.10 -3.42 5.05
N ARG A 53 3.25 -4.29 6.06
CA ARG A 53 2.19 -5.22 6.47
C ARG A 53 0.93 -4.51 6.93
N LYS A 54 1.05 -3.42 7.69
CA LYS A 54 -0.09 -2.61 8.15
C LYS A 54 -0.84 -1.97 7.00
N VAL A 55 -0.14 -1.40 6.02
CA VAL A 55 -0.74 -0.84 4.81
C VAL A 55 -1.55 -1.92 4.08
N TRP A 56 -0.94 -3.06 3.78
CA TRP A 56 -1.62 -4.16 3.09
C TRP A 56 -2.77 -4.76 3.89
N SER A 57 -2.65 -4.86 5.21
CA SER A 57 -3.73 -5.31 6.09
C SER A 57 -4.92 -4.36 6.04
N ALA A 58 -4.69 -3.05 6.05
CA ALA A 58 -5.76 -2.06 5.97
C ALA A 58 -6.51 -2.16 4.64
N LEU A 59 -5.79 -2.31 3.51
CA LEU A 59 -6.41 -2.54 2.19
C LEU A 59 -7.26 -3.82 2.16
N ALA A 60 -6.75 -4.91 2.73
CA ALA A 60 -7.47 -6.17 2.77
C ALA A 60 -8.73 -6.10 3.65
N THR A 61 -8.65 -5.42 4.79
CA THR A 61 -9.80 -5.15 5.64
C THR A 61 -10.86 -4.36 4.88
N ASP A 62 -10.48 -3.26 4.22
CA ASP A 62 -11.42 -2.46 3.42
C ASP A 62 -12.05 -3.29 2.28
N CYS A 63 -11.25 -4.08 1.56
CA CYS A 63 -11.73 -5.00 0.53
C CYS A 63 -12.61 -6.13 1.08
N SER A 64 -12.61 -6.41 2.38
CA SER A 64 -13.48 -7.43 2.99
C SER A 64 -14.87 -6.89 3.32
N LEU A 65 -15.05 -5.56 3.41
CA LEU A 65 -16.30 -4.95 3.79
C LEU A 65 -17.37 -5.09 2.68
N PRO A 66 -18.65 -5.28 3.04
CA PRO A 66 -19.72 -5.49 2.06
C PRO A 66 -20.04 -4.25 1.21
N ASP A 67 -19.70 -3.05 1.69
CA ASP A 67 -19.90 -1.76 1.03
C ASP A 67 -18.73 -1.32 0.13
N ASN A 68 -17.65 -2.12 0.06
CA ASN A 68 -16.56 -1.86 -0.86
C ASN A 68 -17.02 -1.92 -2.32
N GLN A 69 -16.74 -0.86 -3.08
CA GLN A 69 -17.25 -0.65 -4.43
C GLN A 69 -16.38 -1.29 -5.54
N LEU A 70 -15.28 -1.97 -5.18
CA LEU A 70 -14.45 -2.66 -6.16
C LEU A 70 -15.12 -3.97 -6.64
N PRO A 71 -14.84 -4.41 -7.87
CA PRO A 71 -15.26 -5.73 -8.35
C PRO A 71 -14.77 -6.86 -7.42
N MET A 72 -15.61 -7.88 -7.23
CA MET A 72 -15.33 -9.01 -6.32
C MET A 72 -13.96 -9.66 -6.59
N GLU A 73 -13.62 -9.87 -7.87
CA GLU A 73 -12.35 -10.48 -8.27
C GLU A 73 -11.14 -9.63 -7.90
N LEU A 74 -11.26 -8.30 -8.03
CA LEU A 74 -10.19 -7.38 -7.65
C LEU A 74 -10.01 -7.36 -6.12
N ARG A 75 -11.11 -7.35 -5.36
CA ARG A 75 -11.09 -7.45 -3.90
C ARG A 75 -10.40 -8.74 -3.44
N ALA A 76 -10.77 -9.88 -4.03
CA ALA A 76 -10.16 -11.18 -3.74
C ALA A 76 -8.66 -11.19 -4.05
N SER A 77 -8.25 -10.54 -5.15
CA SER A 77 -6.84 -10.42 -5.54
C SER A 77 -6.04 -9.58 -4.54
N ILE A 78 -6.57 -8.43 -4.10
CA ILE A 78 -5.95 -7.57 -3.08
C ILE A 78 -5.81 -8.31 -1.75
N ILE A 79 -6.86 -9.02 -1.31
CA ILE A 79 -6.81 -9.84 -0.09
C ILE A 79 -5.73 -10.92 -0.22
N SER A 80 -5.67 -11.63 -1.35
CA SER A 80 -4.65 -12.67 -1.58
C SER A 80 -3.23 -12.11 -1.55
N LEU A 81 -3.01 -10.94 -2.17
CA LEU A 81 -1.72 -10.24 -2.12
C LEU A 81 -1.35 -9.83 -0.69
N SER A 82 -2.30 -9.34 0.11
CA SER A 82 -2.03 -8.98 1.50
C SER A 82 -1.54 -10.16 2.34
N LEU A 83 -2.11 -11.35 2.12
CA LEU A 83 -1.70 -12.59 2.77
C LEU A 83 -0.28 -12.99 2.34
N TRP A 84 0.01 -12.89 1.04
CA TRP A 84 1.36 -13.13 0.53
C TRP A 84 2.38 -12.14 1.12
N VAL A 85 2.07 -10.84 1.14
CA VAL A 85 2.93 -9.80 1.72
C VAL A 85 3.23 -10.08 3.19
N SER A 86 2.23 -10.46 3.99
CA SER A 86 2.42 -10.79 5.41
C SER A 86 3.36 -11.97 5.60
N ARG A 87 3.20 -13.03 4.79
CA ARG A 87 4.07 -14.21 4.81
C ARG A 87 5.49 -13.89 4.34
N HIS A 88 5.63 -13.18 3.22
CA HIS A 88 6.93 -12.80 2.64
C HIS A 88 7.69 -11.87 3.57
N SER A 89 7.03 -10.86 4.14
CA SER A 89 7.64 -9.97 5.14
C SER A 89 8.18 -10.75 6.35
N SER A 90 7.46 -11.78 6.79
CA SER A 90 7.93 -12.65 7.89
C SER A 90 9.16 -13.49 7.48
N ALA A 91 9.24 -13.95 6.24
CA ALA A 91 10.40 -14.65 5.70
C ALA A 91 11.62 -13.72 5.57
N VAL A 92 11.42 -12.48 5.13
CA VAL A 92 12.46 -11.44 5.09
C VAL A 92 13.01 -11.14 6.49
N MET A 93 12.14 -11.04 7.50
CA MET A 93 12.57 -10.88 8.90
C MET A 93 13.46 -12.04 9.37
N ARG A 94 13.17 -13.26 8.92
CA ARG A 94 13.98 -14.46 9.20
C ARG A 94 15.22 -14.60 8.31
N LYS A 95 15.45 -13.65 7.39
CA LYS A 95 16.54 -13.67 6.39
C LYS A 95 16.46 -14.88 5.44
N GLU A 96 15.24 -15.36 5.20
CA GLU A 96 14.94 -16.47 4.26
C GLU A 96 14.61 -15.96 2.86
N GLU A 97 14.25 -14.68 2.74
CA GLU A 97 13.80 -14.03 1.51
C GLU A 97 14.30 -12.59 1.45
N GLU A 98 14.24 -12.00 0.25
CA GLU A 98 14.72 -10.63 -0.03
C GLU A 98 13.59 -9.59 0.02
N PHE A 99 13.97 -8.31 0.19
CA PHE A 99 13.05 -7.18 0.18
C PHE A 99 12.48 -6.87 -1.21
N GLU A 100 13.21 -7.17 -2.28
CA GLU A 100 12.88 -6.71 -3.64
C GLU A 100 11.47 -7.13 -4.10
N PRO A 101 10.98 -8.36 -3.87
CA PRO A 101 9.61 -8.72 -4.22
C PRO A 101 8.52 -7.85 -3.56
N LEU A 102 8.74 -7.36 -2.34
CA LEU A 102 7.83 -6.44 -1.67
C LEU A 102 7.87 -5.02 -2.28
N ILE A 103 9.05 -4.60 -2.73
CA ILE A 103 9.25 -3.31 -3.39
C ILE A 103 8.58 -3.32 -4.77
N GLU A 104 8.77 -4.40 -5.53
CA GLU A 104 8.19 -4.58 -6.87
C GLU A 104 6.66 -4.58 -6.83
N ILE A 105 6.05 -5.35 -5.91
CA ILE A 105 4.58 -5.37 -5.83
C ILE A 105 4.01 -3.99 -5.50
N ASN A 106 4.66 -3.23 -4.60
CA ASN A 106 4.21 -1.89 -4.28
C ASN A 106 4.35 -0.94 -5.49
N ARG A 107 5.42 -1.06 -6.28
CA ARG A 107 5.58 -0.29 -7.52
C ARG A 107 4.50 -0.63 -8.55
N ILE A 108 4.13 -1.90 -8.70
CA ILE A 108 3.05 -2.34 -9.60
C ILE A 108 1.71 -1.72 -9.16
N ILE A 109 1.41 -1.73 -7.86
CA ILE A 109 0.21 -1.08 -7.32
C ILE A 109 0.23 0.42 -7.61
N MET A 110 1.34 1.10 -7.36
CA MET A 110 1.49 2.53 -7.67
C MET A 110 1.29 2.84 -9.16
N GLN A 111 1.79 2.00 -10.06
CA GLN A 111 1.56 2.14 -11.50
C GLN A 111 0.07 1.99 -11.85
N GLY A 112 -0.63 1.01 -11.26
CA GLY A 112 -2.06 0.83 -11.44
C GLY A 112 -2.89 2.02 -10.90
N LEU A 113 -2.46 2.62 -9.79
CA LEU A 113 -3.07 3.83 -9.23
C LEU A 113 -2.86 5.06 -10.13
N ALA A 114 -1.65 5.22 -10.69
CA ALA A 114 -1.30 6.34 -11.58
C ALA A 114 -2.02 6.26 -12.94
N GLY A 115 -2.03 5.08 -13.58
CA GLY A 115 -2.62 4.91 -14.92
C GLY A 115 -4.14 5.13 -14.99
N ARG A 116 -4.83 5.23 -13.84
CA ARG A 116 -6.25 5.59 -13.78
C ARG A 116 -6.50 7.04 -13.35
N ALA A 117 -5.47 7.76 -12.91
CA ALA A 117 -5.52 9.20 -12.68
C ALA A 117 -5.41 9.98 -14.00
N ASP A 118 -4.66 9.46 -14.98
CA ASP A 118 -4.50 10.07 -16.30
C ASP A 118 -5.71 9.88 -17.25
N ALA A 119 -6.66 9.02 -16.88
CA ALA A 119 -7.87 8.71 -17.65
C ALA A 119 -9.13 9.47 -17.16
N ALA A 120 -8.94 10.53 -16.35
CA ALA A 120 -10.01 11.35 -15.79
C ALA A 120 -9.99 12.79 -16.32
#